data_AF-A0A0S1XD01-F1
#
_entry.id   AF-A0A0S1XD01-F1
#
_cell.length_a   1.000
_cell.length_b   1.000
_cell.length_c   1.000
_cell.angle_alpha   90.00
_cell.angle_beta   90.00
_cell.angle_gamma   90.00
#
_symmetry.space_group_name_H-M   'P 1'
#
loop_
_entity.id
_entity.type
_entity.pdbx_description
1 polymer ?
#
loop_
_entity_poly.entity_id
_entity_poly.type
_entity_poly.pdbx_seq_one_letter_code
_entity_poly.pdbx_strand_id
1 'polypeptide(L)'
;MFGYWDALYFIYVFIIGLIISYILMKWGEKASMGTRRVGAGTKVYLSGEDEDEVIPQFEHLRGYFTGRHVMWGLIRGINRMFIAFRREHTGLLTDYVAYLLVTVAIILGVLIIWG
;
A
#
# COMPACT_ATOMS: atom_id res chain seq x y z
N MET A 1 -25.27 3.79 7.80
CA MET A 1 -24.42 4.09 8.98
C MET A 1 -24.57 2.91 9.93
N PHE A 2 -23.46 2.34 10.38
CA PHE A 2 -23.48 1.24 11.35
C PHE A 2 -24.07 1.74 12.69
N GLY A 3 -24.86 0.90 13.35
CA GLY A 3 -25.44 1.20 14.66
C GLY A 3 -24.37 1.31 15.74
N TYR A 4 -24.67 2.05 16.81
CA TYR A 4 -23.74 2.27 17.94
C TYR A 4 -23.20 0.95 18.55
N TRP A 5 -23.99 -0.12 18.52
CA TRP A 5 -23.65 -1.43 19.06
C TRP A 5 -23.05 -2.41 18.04
N ASP A 6 -22.97 -2.05 16.75
CA ASP A 6 -22.52 -2.96 15.68
C ASP A 6 -21.07 -3.42 15.89
N ALA A 7 -20.21 -2.54 16.40
CA ALA A 7 -18.83 -2.89 16.72
C ALA A 7 -18.74 -4.01 17.78
N LEU A 8 -19.66 -4.02 18.77
CA LEU A 8 -19.71 -5.05 19.80
C LEU A 8 -20.24 -6.38 19.25
N TYR A 9 -21.25 -6.34 18.37
CA TYR A 9 -21.72 -7.54 17.68
C TYR A 9 -20.64 -8.14 16.78
N PHE A 10 -19.84 -7.32 16.09
CA PHE A 10 -18.72 -7.80 15.27
C PHE A 10 -17.67 -8.53 16.12
N ILE A 11 -17.26 -7.93 17.24
CA ILE A 11 -16.31 -8.56 18.16
C ILE A 11 -16.86 -9.88 18.70
N TYR A 12 -18.14 -9.91 19.07
CA TYR A 12 -18.80 -11.12 19.58
C TYR A 12 -18.78 -12.27 18.56
N VAL A 13 -19.21 -12.00 17.31
CA VAL A 13 -19.21 -13.01 16.24
C VAL A 13 -17.78 -13.45 15.87
N PHE A 14 -16.83 -12.52 15.86
CA PHE A 14 -15.43 -12.81 15.60
C PHE A 14 -14.83 -13.75 16.65
N ILE A 15 -15.09 -13.50 17.94
CA ILE A 15 -14.64 -14.36 19.04
C ILE A 15 -15.24 -15.76 18.92
N ILE A 16 -16.54 -15.86 18.62
CA ILE A 16 -17.19 -17.15 18.40
C ILE A 16 -16.54 -17.91 17.24
N GLY A 17 -16.26 -17.23 16.13
CA GLY A 17 -15.57 -17.82 14.98
C GLY A 17 -14.20 -18.38 15.35
N LEU A 18 -13.41 -17.64 16.13
CA LEU A 18 -12.10 -18.11 16.63
C LEU A 18 -12.23 -19.31 17.55
N ILE A 19 -13.23 -19.32 18.46
CA ILE A 19 -13.47 -20.45 19.36
C ILE A 19 -13.81 -21.71 18.56
N ILE A 20 -14.73 -21.61 17.60
CA ILE A 20 -15.12 -22.73 16.75
C ILE A 20 -13.91 -23.24 15.95
N SER A 21 -13.15 -22.33 15.32
CA SER A 21 -11.94 -22.70 14.57
C SER A 21 -10.91 -23.40 15.46
N TYR A 22 -10.72 -22.94 16.70
CA TYR A 22 -9.79 -23.55 17.64
C TYR A 22 -10.24 -24.94 18.07
N ILE A 23 -11.53 -25.13 18.34
CA ILE A 23 -12.10 -26.44 18.68
C ILE A 23 -11.93 -27.41 17.51
N LEU A 24 -12.20 -26.97 16.28
CA LEU A 24 -11.99 -27.77 15.08
C LEU A 24 -10.52 -28.15 14.90
N MET A 25 -9.59 -27.21 15.12
CA MET A 25 -8.15 -27.50 15.09
C MET A 25 -7.77 -28.56 16.13
N LYS A 26 -8.25 -28.41 17.38
CA LYS A 26 -7.98 -29.38 18.46
C LYS A 26 -8.57 -30.75 18.19
N TRP A 27 -9.76 -30.81 17.60
CA TRP A 27 -10.37 -32.06 17.16
C TRP A 27 -9.57 -32.71 16.03
N GLY A 28 -9.13 -31.93 15.03
CA GLY A 28 -8.26 -32.38 13.95
C GLY A 28 -6.91 -32.88 14.43
N GLU A 29 -6.28 -32.20 15.40
CA GLU A 29 -5.04 -32.65 16.05
C GLU A 29 -5.22 -34.00 16.75
N LYS A 30 -6.35 -34.20 17.46
CA LYS A 30 -6.65 -35.45 18.17
C LYS A 30 -6.93 -36.62 17.22
N ALA A 31 -7.53 -36.34 16.06
CA ALA A 31 -7.85 -37.34 15.04
C ALA A 31 -6.68 -37.64 14.08
N SER A 32 -5.64 -36.80 14.07
CA SER A 32 -4.51 -36.89 13.15
C SER A 32 -3.27 -37.51 13.82
N MET A 33 -2.33 -38.03 13.03
CA MET A 33 -1.05 -38.62 13.47
C MET A 33 -0.02 -37.58 13.98
N GLY A 34 -0.46 -36.37 14.33
CA GLY A 34 0.41 -35.27 14.76
C GLY A 34 1.10 -34.54 13.60
N THR A 35 1.85 -33.48 13.93
CA THR A 35 2.61 -32.69 12.96
C THR A 35 4.10 -33.02 13.05
N ARG A 36 4.72 -33.41 11.94
CA ARG A 36 6.18 -33.57 11.84
C ARG A 36 6.79 -32.19 11.63
N ARG A 37 7.69 -31.76 12.52
CA ARG A 37 8.39 -30.47 12.42
C ARG A 37 9.45 -30.42 11.30
N VAL A 38 9.65 -31.50 10.56
CA VAL A 38 10.82 -31.69 9.71
C VAL A 38 10.41 -32.28 8.35
N GLY A 39 10.76 -31.57 7.28
CA GLY A 39 10.65 -32.02 5.91
C GLY A 39 10.82 -30.88 4.92
N ALA A 40 11.53 -31.14 3.82
CA ALA A 40 11.68 -30.22 2.68
C ALA A 40 10.38 -30.09 1.83
N GLY A 41 9.21 -30.38 2.42
CA GLY A 41 7.94 -30.48 1.69
C GLY A 41 7.39 -29.15 1.18
N THR A 42 7.98 -28.03 1.58
CA THR A 42 7.69 -26.69 1.04
C THR A 42 8.78 -26.17 0.10
N LYS A 43 9.93 -26.85 0.00
CA LYS A 43 11.02 -26.46 -0.90
C LYS A 43 10.80 -27.09 -2.28
N VAL A 44 11.21 -26.40 -3.35
CA VAL A 44 11.17 -26.98 -4.70
C VAL A 44 12.20 -28.13 -4.76
N TYR A 45 11.73 -29.38 -4.74
CA TYR A 45 12.58 -30.59 -4.74
C TYR A 45 13.57 -30.69 -5.92
N LEU A 46 13.38 -29.90 -6.98
CA LEU A 46 14.14 -30.00 -8.22
C LEU A 46 15.49 -29.29 -8.22
N SER A 47 15.75 -28.28 -7.38
CA SER A 47 16.98 -27.49 -7.51
C SER A 47 18.15 -27.97 -6.65
N GLY A 48 17.93 -28.72 -5.56
CA GLY A 48 19.02 -29.12 -4.65
C GLY A 48 19.80 -27.93 -4.03
N GLU A 49 19.37 -26.70 -4.29
CA GLU A 49 19.98 -25.45 -3.87
C GLU A 49 19.27 -24.97 -2.60
N ASP A 50 20.02 -24.51 -1.60
CA ASP A 50 19.42 -23.91 -0.42
C ASP A 50 18.75 -22.59 -0.80
N GLU A 51 17.42 -22.48 -0.64
CA GLU A 51 16.64 -21.25 -0.91
C GLU A 51 17.08 -20.04 -0.06
N ASP A 52 17.96 -20.26 0.92
CA ASP A 52 18.61 -19.21 1.71
C ASP A 52 19.73 -18.51 0.92
N GLU A 53 20.32 -19.18 -0.08
CA GLU A 53 21.13 -18.53 -1.11
C GLU A 53 20.20 -17.95 -2.18
N VAL A 54 20.25 -16.62 -2.26
CA VAL A 54 19.57 -15.82 -3.27
C VAL A 54 19.85 -16.42 -4.64
N ILE A 55 18.84 -17.03 -5.29
CA ILE A 55 18.99 -17.48 -6.68
C ILE A 55 19.41 -16.25 -7.48
N PRO A 56 20.64 -16.19 -8.02
CA PRO A 56 21.06 -15.05 -8.80
C PRO A 56 20.12 -15.00 -10.00
N GLN A 57 19.46 -13.84 -10.19
CA GLN A 57 18.37 -13.54 -11.15
C GLN A 57 16.92 -13.49 -10.59
N PHE A 58 16.63 -13.87 -9.34
CA PHE A 58 15.25 -13.81 -8.79
C PHE A 58 15.03 -12.75 -7.70
N GLU A 59 16.00 -11.87 -7.46
CA GLU A 59 15.95 -10.78 -6.48
C GLU A 59 14.72 -9.87 -6.64
N HIS A 60 14.18 -9.74 -7.85
CA HIS A 60 12.99 -8.94 -8.14
C HIS A 60 11.68 -9.45 -7.52
N LEU A 61 11.67 -10.67 -6.98
CA LEU A 61 10.53 -11.24 -6.25
C LEU A 61 10.55 -10.89 -4.75
N ARG A 62 11.67 -10.42 -4.19
CA ARG A 62 11.70 -9.89 -2.82
C ARG A 62 11.12 -8.47 -2.82
N GLY A 63 9.94 -8.31 -2.21
CA GLY A 63 9.42 -7.02 -1.78
C GLY A 63 8.47 -6.27 -2.73
N TYR A 64 8.19 -6.79 -3.93
CA TYR A 64 7.27 -6.13 -4.86
C TYR A 64 5.91 -6.83 -4.94
N PHE A 65 5.10 -6.70 -3.88
CA PHE A 65 3.65 -6.92 -3.93
C PHE A 65 2.89 -5.71 -4.52
N THR A 66 3.58 -4.80 -5.20
CA THR A 66 2.92 -3.71 -5.90
C THR A 66 2.58 -4.21 -7.30
N GLY A 67 1.28 -4.35 -7.58
CA GLY A 67 0.74 -4.56 -8.92
C GLY A 67 1.20 -3.43 -9.84
N ARG A 68 2.42 -3.58 -10.40
CA ARG A 68 3.20 -2.56 -11.13
C ARG A 68 2.49 -1.97 -12.36
N HIS A 69 1.32 -2.50 -12.71
CA HIS A 69 0.57 -2.11 -13.89
C HIS A 69 -0.83 -1.56 -13.61
N VAL A 70 -1.39 -1.70 -12.40
CA VAL A 70 -2.77 -1.22 -12.11
C VAL A 70 -2.84 0.31 -12.17
N MET A 71 -1.83 0.99 -11.63
CA MET A 71 -1.77 2.45 -11.57
C MET A 71 -0.93 3.06 -12.70
N TRP A 72 -0.47 2.29 -13.68
CA TRP A 72 0.53 2.74 -14.64
C TRP A 72 -0.01 3.80 -15.61
N GLY A 73 -1.28 3.71 -15.99
CA GLY A 73 -1.98 4.74 -16.74
C GLY A 73 -2.08 6.06 -15.96
N LEU A 74 -2.43 5.98 -14.67
CA LEU A 74 -2.48 7.15 -13.79
C LEU A 74 -1.10 7.76 -13.58
N ILE A 75 -0.10 6.94 -13.25
CA ILE A 75 1.27 7.39 -13.02
C ILE A 75 1.79 8.09 -14.27
N ARG A 76 1.61 7.52 -15.47
CA ARG A 76 2.04 8.16 -16.71
C ARG A 76 1.26 9.43 -17.04
N GLY A 77 -0.04 9.45 -16.78
CA GLY A 77 -0.88 10.64 -16.98
C GLY A 77 -0.46 11.81 -16.10
N ILE A 78 -0.18 11.55 -14.81
CA ILE A 78 0.15 12.61 -13.84
C ILE A 78 1.66 12.94 -13.84
N ASN A 79 2.54 12.04 -14.32
CA ASN A 79 3.99 12.25 -14.31
C ASN A 79 4.41 13.55 -15.03
N ARG A 80 3.83 13.84 -16.19
CA ARG A 80 4.13 15.10 -16.92
C ARG A 80 3.74 16.34 -16.13
N MET A 81 2.58 16.31 -15.46
CA MET A 81 2.12 17.41 -14.60
C MET A 81 3.06 17.60 -13.39
N PHE A 82 3.48 16.51 -12.74
CA PHE A 82 4.43 16.57 -11.64
C PHE A 82 5.79 17.13 -12.05
N ILE A 83 6.31 16.73 -13.22
CA ILE A 83 7.57 17.28 -13.73
C ILE A 83 7.44 18.78 -14.00
N ALA A 84 6.31 19.24 -14.55
CA ALA A 84 6.07 20.65 -14.79
C ALA A 84 6.04 21.45 -13.47
N PHE A 85 5.23 21.04 -12.49
CA PHE A 85 5.15 21.73 -11.20
C PHE A 85 6.47 21.72 -10.43
N ARG A 86 7.23 20.62 -10.51
CA ARG A 86 8.54 20.55 -9.88
C ARG A 86 9.52 21.56 -10.48
N ARG A 87 9.42 21.84 -11.79
CA ARG A 87 10.30 22.82 -12.46
C ARG A 87 10.00 24.26 -12.07
N GLU A 88 8.78 24.58 -11.64
CA GLU A 88 8.43 25.94 -11.22
C GLU A 88 9.04 26.32 -9.86
N HIS A 89 9.47 25.35 -9.06
CA HIS A 89 10.11 25.61 -7.77
C HIS A 89 11.63 25.79 -7.96
N THR A 90 12.01 26.87 -8.64
CA THR A 90 13.40 27.24 -8.95
C THR A 90 14.23 27.58 -7.71
N GLY A 91 13.57 28.02 -6.62
CA GLY A 91 14.22 28.48 -5.40
C GLY A 91 14.80 29.90 -5.49
N LEU A 92 14.57 30.61 -6.59
CA LEU A 92 15.03 32.00 -6.78
C LEU A 92 14.07 32.98 -6.11
N LEU A 93 14.61 33.90 -5.29
CA LEU A 93 13.81 34.90 -4.57
C LEU A 93 12.96 35.78 -5.51
N THR A 94 13.50 36.10 -6.68
CA THR A 94 12.83 36.93 -7.70
C THR A 94 11.51 36.33 -8.15
N ASP A 95 11.43 35.01 -8.29
CA ASP A 95 10.26 34.32 -8.80
C ASP A 95 9.12 34.39 -7.77
N TYR A 96 9.43 34.23 -6.49
CA TYR A 96 8.46 34.38 -5.40
C TYR A 96 7.95 35.81 -5.25
N VAL A 97 8.83 36.81 -5.37
CA VAL A 97 8.42 38.22 -5.33
C VAL A 97 7.53 38.54 -6.53
N ALA A 98 7.85 38.03 -7.71
CA ALA A 98 7.01 38.18 -8.90
C ALA A 98 5.62 37.55 -8.70
N TYR A 99 5.56 36.32 -8.18
CA TYR A 99 4.28 35.65 -7.89
C TYR A 99 3.42 36.45 -6.89
N LEU A 100 4.04 37.01 -5.85
CA LEU A 100 3.35 37.86 -4.88
C LEU A 100 2.75 39.10 -5.56
N LEU A 101 3.56 39.84 -6.32
CA LEU A 101 3.13 41.08 -6.98
C LEU A 101 2.02 40.83 -8.00
N VAL A 102 2.15 39.78 -8.81
CA VAL A 102 1.13 39.39 -9.79
C VAL A 102 -0.17 39.01 -9.08
N THR A 103 -0.10 38.22 -8.01
CA THR A 103 -1.29 37.80 -7.26
C THR A 103 -2.00 39.00 -6.64
N VAL A 104 -1.26 39.93 -6.04
CA VAL A 104 -1.83 41.17 -5.48
C VAL A 104 -2.48 42.02 -6.57
N ALA A 105 -1.83 42.18 -7.73
CA ALA A 105 -2.39 42.94 -8.85
C ALA A 105 -3.69 42.32 -9.37
N ILE A 106 -3.77 40.99 -9.47
CA ILE A 106 -5.00 40.28 -9.88
C ILE A 106 -6.12 40.51 -8.85
N ILE A 107 -5.82 40.33 -7.56
CA ILE A 107 -6.82 40.52 -6.49
C ILE A 107 -7.34 41.96 -6.48
N LEU A 108 -6.45 42.96 -6.53
CA LEU A 108 -6.84 44.37 -6.59
C LEU A 108 -7.66 44.68 -7.86
N GLY A 109 -7.26 44.14 -9.00
CA GLY A 109 -8.00 44.31 -10.26
C GLY A 109 -9.42 43.75 -10.15
N VAL A 110 -9.58 42.55 -9.59
CA VAL A 110 -10.90 41.95 -9.38
C VAL A 110 -11.73 42.77 -8.39
N LEU A 111 -11.13 43.23 -7.29
CA LEU A 111 -11.81 44.07 -6.30
C LEU A 111 -12.27 45.41 -6.87
N ILE A 112 -11.51 46.04 -7.77
CA ILE A 112 -11.89 47.31 -8.40
C ILE A 112 -13.03 47.12 -9.40
N ILE A 113 -13.11 45.96 -10.06
CA ILE A 113 -14.15 45.68 -11.07
C ILE A 113 -15.46 45.25 -10.41
N TRP A 114 -15.41 44.52 -9.30
CA TRP A 114 -16.57 43.88 -8.67
C TRP A 114 -16.93 44.41 -7.27
N GLY A 115 -16.07 45.21 -6.65
CA GLY A 115 -16.33 45.91 -5.39
C GLY A 115 -16.73 47.35 -5.62
#